data_AF-A0A0B8PDY0-F1
#
_entry.id   AF-A0A0B8PDY0-F1
#
_cell.length_a   1.000
_cell.length_b   1.000
_cell.length_c   1.000
_cell.angle_alpha   90.00
_cell.angle_beta   90.00
_cell.angle_gamma   90.00
#
_symmetry.space_group_name_H-M   'P 1'
#
loop_
_entity.id
_entity.type
_entity.pdbx_description
1 polymer ?
#
loop_
_entity_poly.entity_id
_entity_poly.type
_entity_poly.pdbx_seq_one_letter_code
_entity_poly.pdbx_strand_id
1 'polypeptide(L)'
;MCGIVGAVAQRDVAEILVEGLRRLEYRGYDSAGVAVVDADSNLTRVRRLGKVQELADAVNAQDVTGGTGIAHTRWATHGEPSEENAHPHMSGDIAVVHNGIIENHEELRELLQSRGYVFTSQTDTEVIAHMVEWELRTSETLLEALQKTAKQLEGAYGTVAVDRKDLLAS
;
A
#
# COMPACT_ATOMS: atom_id res chain seq x y z
N MET A 1 15.67 -2.84 -5.35
CA MET A 1 14.52 -2.10 -5.96
C MET A 1 13.27 -2.86 -5.58
N CYS A 2 12.30 -2.26 -4.92
CA CYS A 2 11.10 -2.99 -4.47
C CYS A 2 10.24 -3.59 -5.61
N GLY A 3 9.26 -4.42 -5.28
CA GLY A 3 8.29 -5.02 -6.23
C GLY A 3 6.85 -4.63 -5.89
N ILE A 4 6.04 -4.29 -6.90
CA ILE A 4 4.60 -4.01 -6.75
C ILE A 4 3.83 -4.99 -7.63
N VAL A 5 2.72 -5.52 -7.10
CA VAL A 5 1.72 -6.29 -7.84
C VAL A 5 0.34 -5.75 -7.47
N GLY A 6 -0.54 -5.60 -8.45
CA GLY A 6 -1.95 -5.28 -8.24
C GLY A 6 -2.83 -6.20 -9.06
N ALA A 7 -4.02 -6.50 -8.57
CA ALA A 7 -4.98 -7.36 -9.25
C ALA A 7 -6.42 -6.92 -8.96
N VAL A 8 -7.28 -6.98 -9.97
CA VAL A 8 -8.73 -6.79 -9.89
C VAL A 8 -9.39 -7.89 -10.71
N ALA A 9 -10.24 -8.69 -10.08
CA ALA A 9 -10.91 -9.83 -10.68
C ALA A 9 -12.22 -10.18 -9.93
N GLN A 10 -13.03 -11.05 -10.52
CA GLN A 10 -14.22 -11.62 -9.85
C GLN A 10 -13.90 -12.78 -8.90
N ARG A 11 -12.66 -13.27 -8.92
CA ARG A 11 -12.16 -14.37 -8.08
C ARG A 11 -11.13 -13.85 -7.10
N ASP A 12 -10.85 -14.63 -6.07
CA ASP A 12 -9.82 -14.28 -5.09
C ASP A 12 -8.46 -14.03 -5.75
N VAL A 13 -7.84 -12.91 -5.36
CA VAL A 13 -6.55 -12.47 -5.92
C VAL A 13 -5.36 -12.68 -5.00
N ALA A 14 -5.56 -13.09 -3.74
CA ALA A 14 -4.50 -13.21 -2.75
C ALA A 14 -3.34 -14.11 -3.22
N GLU A 15 -3.64 -15.30 -3.76
CA GLU A 15 -2.62 -16.20 -4.32
C GLU A 15 -1.90 -15.60 -5.53
N ILE A 16 -2.62 -14.89 -6.41
CA ILE A 16 -2.06 -14.23 -7.59
C ILE A 16 -1.06 -13.15 -7.18
N LEU A 17 -1.43 -12.35 -6.17
CA LEU A 17 -0.58 -11.31 -5.61
C LEU A 17 0.70 -11.90 -5.01
N VAL A 18 0.58 -12.92 -4.16
CA VAL A 18 1.73 -13.59 -3.52
C VAL A 18 2.65 -14.23 -4.56
N GLU A 19 2.10 -14.90 -5.58
CA GLU A 19 2.91 -15.49 -6.65
C GLU A 19 3.62 -14.41 -7.49
N GLY A 20 2.95 -13.28 -7.74
CA GLY A 20 3.59 -12.11 -8.34
C GLY A 20 4.78 -11.61 -7.52
N LEU A 21 4.62 -11.55 -6.19
CA LEU A 21 5.71 -11.17 -5.29
C LEU A 21 6.88 -12.16 -5.30
N ARG A 22 6.63 -13.47 -5.35
CA ARG A 22 7.71 -14.48 -5.46
C ARG A 22 8.58 -14.23 -6.68
N ARG A 23 7.98 -13.82 -7.80
CA ARG A 23 8.70 -13.48 -9.04
C ARG A 23 9.49 -12.17 -8.94
N LEU A 24 9.15 -11.30 -7.99
CA LEU A 24 9.81 -10.01 -7.77
C LEU A 24 10.76 -10.03 -6.56
N GLU A 25 10.82 -11.12 -5.79
CA GLU A 25 11.60 -11.23 -4.55
C GLU A 25 13.10 -10.98 -4.75
N TYR A 26 13.65 -11.30 -5.94
CA TYR A 26 15.04 -11.01 -6.29
C TYR A 26 15.39 -9.52 -6.21
N ARG A 27 14.40 -8.63 -6.19
CA ARG A 27 14.61 -7.18 -6.13
C ARG A 27 14.49 -6.59 -4.71
N GLY A 28 13.88 -7.30 -3.76
CA GLY A 28 13.68 -6.88 -2.36
C GLY A 28 13.06 -8.00 -1.50
N TYR A 29 13.60 -8.18 -0.29
CA TYR A 29 13.30 -9.33 0.58
C TYR A 29 13.33 -8.99 2.07
N ASP A 30 13.39 -7.71 2.44
CA ASP A 30 13.42 -7.29 3.85
C ASP A 30 12.07 -7.49 4.51
N SER A 31 10.99 -7.26 3.78
CA SER A 31 9.60 -7.47 4.21
C SER A 31 8.68 -7.56 2.99
N ALA A 32 7.47 -8.09 3.20
CA ALA A 32 6.44 -8.14 2.18
C ALA A 32 5.04 -7.96 2.80
N GLY A 33 4.07 -7.54 1.99
CA GLY A 33 2.69 -7.47 2.43
C GLY A 33 1.67 -7.42 1.30
N VAL A 34 0.41 -7.65 1.67
CA VAL A 34 -0.77 -7.54 0.81
C VAL A 34 -1.87 -6.73 1.51
N ALA A 35 -2.72 -6.09 0.72
CA ALA A 35 -4.02 -5.60 1.13
C ALA A 35 -5.06 -6.02 0.09
N VAL A 36 -6.15 -6.62 0.55
CA VAL A 36 -7.21 -7.19 -0.30
C VAL A 36 -8.56 -6.68 0.17
N VAL A 37 -9.40 -6.30 -0.79
CA VAL A 37 -10.79 -5.89 -0.58
C VAL A 37 -11.71 -7.01 -1.06
N ASP A 38 -12.61 -7.45 -0.20
CA ASP A 38 -13.62 -8.45 -0.52
C ASP A 38 -14.90 -7.84 -1.13
N ALA A 39 -15.88 -8.70 -1.47
CA ALA A 39 -17.14 -8.26 -2.07
C ALA A 39 -18.03 -7.45 -1.11
N ASP A 40 -17.79 -7.54 0.20
CA ASP A 40 -18.52 -6.83 1.25
C ASP A 40 -17.80 -5.52 1.65
N SER A 41 -16.81 -5.08 0.86
CA SER A 41 -16.00 -3.87 1.12
C SER A 41 -15.19 -3.95 2.41
N ASN A 42 -14.82 -5.14 2.89
CA ASN A 42 -13.84 -5.30 3.96
C ASN A 42 -12.43 -5.24 3.40
N LEU A 43 -11.56 -4.44 4.03
CA LEU A 43 -10.14 -4.33 3.68
C LEU A 43 -9.31 -5.14 4.66
N THR A 44 -8.73 -6.24 4.18
CA THR A 44 -7.82 -7.09 4.95
C THR A 44 -6.37 -6.78 4.57
N ARG A 45 -5.53 -6.44 5.56
CA ARG A 45 -4.10 -6.20 5.36
C ARG A 45 -3.27 -7.21 6.12
N VAL A 46 -2.30 -7.83 5.44
CA VAL A 46 -1.31 -8.73 6.04
C VAL A 46 0.08 -8.28 5.63
N ARG A 47 0.99 -8.15 6.60
CA ARG A 47 2.38 -7.76 6.38
C ARG A 47 3.28 -8.67 7.19
N ARG A 48 4.49 -8.95 6.71
CA ARG A 48 5.50 -9.72 7.43
C ARG A 48 6.88 -9.15 7.19
N LEU A 49 7.70 -9.16 8.24
CA LEU A 49 9.15 -9.02 8.12
C LEU A 49 9.72 -10.31 7.49
N GLY A 50 10.70 -10.15 6.60
CA GLY A 50 11.38 -11.26 5.93
C GLY A 50 10.86 -11.54 4.52
N LYS A 51 11.06 -12.78 4.09
CA LYS A 51 10.82 -13.25 2.72
C LYS A 51 9.33 -13.35 2.39
N VAL A 52 9.00 -13.43 1.10
CA VAL A 52 7.63 -13.59 0.60
C VAL A 52 6.98 -14.87 1.14
N GLN A 53 7.77 -15.89 1.49
CA GLN A 53 7.24 -17.13 2.09
C GLN A 53 6.53 -16.87 3.43
N GLU A 54 7.06 -16.01 4.29
CA GLU A 54 6.43 -15.67 5.59
C GLU A 54 5.06 -15.03 5.39
N LEU A 55 4.96 -14.15 4.39
CA LEU A 55 3.71 -13.54 3.97
C LEU A 55 2.74 -14.59 3.41
N ALA A 56 3.21 -15.51 2.57
CA ALA A 56 2.39 -16.55 1.98
C ALA A 56 1.75 -17.44 3.06
N ASP A 57 2.53 -17.86 4.06
CA ASP A 57 2.04 -18.67 5.17
C ASP A 57 0.99 -17.91 5.99
N ALA A 58 1.22 -16.62 6.25
CA ALA A 58 0.30 -15.75 6.97
C ALA A 58 -1.01 -15.45 6.23
N VAL A 59 -0.95 -15.33 4.90
CA VAL A 59 -2.12 -15.13 4.03
C VAL A 59 -2.98 -16.40 4.03
N ASN A 60 -2.36 -17.57 3.92
CA ASN A 60 -3.06 -18.86 3.99
C ASN A 60 -3.69 -19.09 5.37
N ALA A 61 -2.96 -18.79 6.45
CA ALA A 61 -3.47 -19.00 7.81
C ALA A 61 -4.65 -18.09 8.19
N GLN A 62 -4.84 -16.97 7.48
CA GLN A 62 -5.92 -16.01 7.72
C GLN A 62 -7.06 -16.12 6.70
N ASP A 63 -6.98 -17.08 5.76
CA ASP A 63 -7.96 -17.27 4.68
C ASP A 63 -8.30 -15.95 3.95
N VAL A 64 -7.28 -15.17 3.57
CA VAL A 64 -7.49 -13.85 2.95
C VAL A 64 -8.17 -14.00 1.58
N THR A 65 -9.40 -13.50 1.49
CA THR A 65 -10.23 -13.54 0.28
C THR A 65 -10.53 -12.14 -0.24
N GLY A 66 -10.87 -12.04 -1.53
CA GLY A 66 -11.33 -10.81 -2.17
C GLY A 66 -10.81 -10.61 -3.59
N GLY A 67 -11.57 -9.85 -4.37
CA GLY A 67 -11.37 -9.68 -5.81
C GLY A 67 -10.42 -8.54 -6.20
N THR A 68 -10.13 -7.61 -5.30
CA THR A 68 -9.28 -6.44 -5.56
C THR A 68 -8.16 -6.40 -4.54
N GLY A 69 -6.91 -6.23 -4.97
CA GLY A 69 -5.83 -6.08 -4.01
C GLY A 69 -4.51 -5.61 -4.59
N ILE A 70 -3.63 -5.22 -3.68
CA ILE A 70 -2.28 -4.74 -3.93
C ILE A 70 -1.29 -5.46 -3.02
N ALA A 71 -0.07 -5.63 -3.50
CA ALA A 71 0.98 -6.34 -2.80
C ALA A 71 2.36 -5.74 -3.08
N HIS A 72 3.27 -5.93 -2.13
CA HIS A 72 4.60 -5.33 -2.19
C HIS A 72 5.69 -6.22 -1.59
N THR A 73 6.87 -6.18 -2.19
CA THR A 73 8.13 -6.60 -1.57
C THR A 73 9.03 -5.39 -1.38
N ARG A 74 9.56 -5.23 -0.17
CA ARG A 74 10.32 -4.06 0.25
C ARG A 74 11.81 -4.35 0.35
N TRP A 75 12.59 -3.39 -0.13
CA TRP A 75 13.99 -3.16 0.18
C TRP A 75 14.05 -1.81 0.90
N ALA A 76 14.42 -1.80 2.18
CA ALA A 76 14.32 -0.61 3.01
C ALA A 76 15.26 0.53 2.56
N THR A 77 14.74 1.75 2.46
CA THR A 77 15.51 3.00 2.25
C THR A 77 15.31 3.97 3.42
N HIS A 78 14.05 4.31 3.72
CA HIS A 78 13.64 5.10 4.89
C HIS A 78 12.98 4.21 5.95
N GLY A 79 13.49 4.22 7.17
CA GLY A 79 13.01 3.35 8.25
C GLY A 79 13.56 1.94 8.17
N GLU A 80 13.83 1.36 9.33
CA GLU A 80 14.41 0.01 9.43
C GLU A 80 13.46 -1.07 8.87
N PRO A 81 13.98 -2.24 8.44
CA PRO A 81 13.16 -3.41 8.20
C PRO A 81 12.33 -3.79 9.43
N SER A 82 11.01 -3.56 9.36
CA SER A 82 10.05 -3.95 10.40
C SER A 82 8.69 -4.23 9.75
N GLU A 83 7.81 -4.95 10.45
CA GLU A 83 6.43 -5.12 9.98
C GLU A 83 5.68 -3.78 9.94
N GLU A 84 6.01 -2.83 10.83
CA GLU A 84 5.44 -1.48 10.85
C GLU A 84 5.77 -0.68 9.59
N ASN A 85 7.01 -0.78 9.10
CA ASN A 85 7.50 -0.10 7.90
C ASN A 85 7.23 -0.89 6.60
N ALA A 86 6.68 -2.11 6.69
CA ALA A 86 6.32 -2.88 5.52
C ALA A 86 5.09 -2.27 4.82
N HIS A 87 5.06 -2.35 3.49
CA HIS A 87 3.87 -1.96 2.72
C HIS A 87 2.86 -3.13 2.71
N PRO A 88 1.56 -2.89 2.46
CA PRO A 88 0.91 -1.60 2.21
C PRO A 88 0.76 -0.69 3.44
N HIS A 89 0.95 0.61 3.26
CA HIS A 89 0.57 1.63 4.25
C HIS A 89 -0.93 1.95 4.13
N MET A 90 -1.56 2.39 5.23
CA MET A 90 -2.99 2.65 5.28
C MET A 90 -3.30 4.03 5.84
N SER A 91 -4.37 4.64 5.35
CA SER A 91 -4.98 5.84 5.95
C SER A 91 -6.49 5.78 5.77
N GLY A 92 -7.22 5.62 6.88
CA GLY A 92 -8.67 5.39 6.83
C GLY A 92 -8.99 4.15 5.99
N ASP A 93 -9.72 4.36 4.90
CA ASP A 93 -10.20 3.32 3.98
C ASP A 93 -9.24 3.03 2.80
N ILE A 94 -8.12 3.75 2.75
CA ILE A 94 -7.11 3.68 1.67
C ILE A 94 -5.94 2.77 2.07
N ALA A 95 -5.47 1.93 1.15
CA ALA A 95 -4.18 1.25 1.23
C ALA A 95 -3.28 1.62 0.04
N VAL A 96 -1.97 1.79 0.29
CA VAL A 96 -0.97 2.24 -0.70
C VAL A 96 0.28 1.36 -0.69
N VAL A 97 0.78 1.04 -1.89
CA VAL A 97 2.12 0.46 -2.11
C VAL A 97 2.95 1.39 -3.00
N HIS A 98 4.24 1.51 -2.70
CA HIS A 98 5.14 2.48 -3.34
C HIS A 98 6.52 1.89 -3.64
N ASN A 99 7.06 2.26 -4.80
CA ASN A 99 8.44 2.03 -5.20
C ASN A 99 9.06 3.37 -5.56
N GLY A 100 10.21 3.69 -4.97
CA GLY A 100 10.89 4.96 -5.22
C GLY A 100 11.19 5.67 -3.92
N ILE A 101 11.40 6.98 -4.01
CA ILE A 101 11.62 7.85 -2.87
C ILE A 101 10.76 9.11 -3.06
N ILE A 102 10.06 9.51 -1.99
CA ILE A 102 9.43 10.82 -1.90
C ILE A 102 10.42 11.77 -1.22
N GLU A 103 10.99 12.69 -1.98
CA GLU A 103 12.10 13.54 -1.54
C GLU A 103 11.65 14.61 -0.54
N ASN A 104 10.43 15.14 -0.71
CA ASN A 104 9.84 16.15 0.18
C ASN A 104 8.98 15.56 1.32
N HIS A 105 9.20 14.30 1.71
CA HIS A 105 8.35 13.62 2.69
C HIS A 105 8.35 14.26 4.08
N GLU A 106 9.44 14.91 4.51
CA GLU A 106 9.51 15.58 5.82
C GLU A 106 8.51 16.76 5.89
N GLU A 107 8.52 17.64 4.89
CA GLU A 107 7.59 18.77 4.78
C GLU A 107 6.13 18.29 4.74
N LEU A 108 5.86 17.27 3.91
CA LEU A 108 4.51 16.71 3.80
C LEU A 108 4.06 16.03 5.09
N ARG A 109 4.97 15.35 5.80
CA ARG A 109 4.70 14.72 7.10
C ARG A 109 4.32 15.77 8.13
N GLU A 110 5.06 16.87 8.25
CA GLU A 110 4.73 17.97 9.16
C GLU A 110 3.37 18.60 8.83
N LEU A 111 3.11 18.86 7.54
CA LEU A 111 1.82 19.37 7.07
C LEU A 111 0.66 18.45 7.47
N LEU A 112 0.79 17.13 7.24
CA LEU A 112 -0.25 16.16 7.55
C LEU A 112 -0.43 15.99 9.07
N GLN A 113 0.65 16.02 9.85
CA GLN A 113 0.56 16.05 11.32
C GLN A 113 -0.19 17.29 11.82
N SER A 114 0.05 18.46 11.22
CA SER A 114 -0.70 19.70 11.54
C SER A 114 -2.19 19.60 11.21
N ARG A 115 -2.56 18.71 10.27
CA ARG A 115 -3.94 18.37 9.90
C ARG A 115 -4.54 17.25 10.75
N GLY A 116 -3.78 16.71 11.72
CA GLY A 116 -4.25 15.73 12.68
C GLY A 116 -3.94 14.26 12.35
N TYR A 117 -3.15 13.98 11.31
CA TYR A 117 -2.73 12.60 11.02
C TYR A 117 -1.65 12.13 11.99
N VAL A 118 -1.76 10.87 12.41
CA VAL A 118 -0.73 10.18 13.22
C VAL A 118 0.04 9.24 12.30
N PHE A 119 1.35 9.49 12.18
CA PHE A 119 2.25 8.60 11.46
C PHE A 119 2.68 7.46 12.37
N THR A 120 2.56 6.24 11.86
CA THR A 120 2.86 4.99 12.56
C THR A 120 4.11 4.30 12.03
N SER A 121 4.74 4.88 11.00
CA SER A 121 5.95 4.38 10.38
C SER A 121 7.00 5.48 10.19
N GLN A 122 8.22 5.03 9.92
CA GLN A 122 9.35 5.89 9.56
C GLN A 122 9.47 6.08 8.05
N THR A 123 8.53 5.53 7.27
CA THR A 123 8.63 5.55 5.81
C THR A 123 8.18 6.88 5.23
N ASP A 124 8.80 7.25 4.13
CA ASP A 124 8.30 8.27 3.22
C ASP A 124 6.93 7.87 2.64
N THR A 125 6.71 6.58 2.39
CA THR A 125 5.49 6.05 1.77
C THR A 125 4.19 6.39 2.52
N GLU A 126 4.20 6.44 3.85
CA GLU A 126 3.00 6.76 4.64
C GLU A 126 2.45 8.16 4.33
N VAL A 127 3.29 9.10 3.86
CA VAL A 127 2.81 10.42 3.43
C VAL A 127 1.86 10.31 2.24
N ILE A 128 2.08 9.34 1.34
CA ILE A 128 1.21 9.12 0.17
C ILE A 128 -0.16 8.65 0.65
N ALA A 129 -0.22 7.71 1.60
CA ALA A 129 -1.49 7.20 2.11
C ALA A 129 -2.33 8.31 2.76
N HIS A 130 -1.73 9.12 3.62
CA HIS A 130 -2.42 10.23 4.27
C HIS A 130 -2.77 11.37 3.29
N MET A 131 -1.90 11.68 2.33
CA MET A 131 -2.20 12.71 1.33
C MET A 131 -3.36 12.29 0.42
N VAL A 132 -3.41 11.03 -0.02
CA VAL A 132 -4.54 10.53 -0.82
C VAL A 132 -5.84 10.61 -0.01
N GLU A 133 -5.86 10.19 1.25
CA GLU A 133 -7.06 10.32 2.09
C GLU A 133 -7.46 11.78 2.30
N TRP A 134 -6.49 12.68 2.46
CA TRP A 134 -6.74 14.12 2.58
C TRP A 134 -7.38 14.70 1.32
N GLU A 135 -6.80 14.46 0.15
CA GLU A 135 -7.28 14.99 -1.12
C GLU A 135 -8.65 14.41 -1.49
N LEU A 136 -8.92 13.15 -1.12
CA LEU A 136 -10.20 12.48 -1.37
C LEU A 136 -11.39 13.20 -0.75
N ARG A 137 -11.19 13.97 0.33
CA ARG A 137 -12.26 14.78 0.97
C ARG A 137 -12.87 15.84 0.06
N THR A 138 -12.15 16.22 -1.00
CA THR A 138 -12.57 17.24 -1.96
C THR A 138 -12.59 16.73 -3.40
N SER A 139 -12.43 15.42 -3.59
CA SER A 139 -12.40 14.76 -4.90
C SER A 139 -13.58 13.83 -5.06
N GLU A 140 -14.03 13.66 -6.29
CA GLU A 140 -15.16 12.78 -6.61
C GLU A 140 -14.72 11.31 -6.75
N THR A 141 -13.45 11.08 -7.07
CA THR A 141 -12.89 9.74 -7.31
C THR A 141 -11.50 9.57 -6.70
N LEU A 142 -11.11 8.32 -6.42
CA LEU A 142 -9.76 7.97 -6.00
C LEU A 142 -8.70 8.42 -7.02
N LEU A 143 -9.01 8.31 -8.32
CA LEU A 143 -8.12 8.76 -9.39
C LEU A 143 -7.82 10.26 -9.29
N GLU A 144 -8.84 11.08 -9.06
CA GLU A 144 -8.67 12.53 -8.91
C GLU A 144 -7.84 12.86 -7.66
N ALA A 145 -8.10 12.20 -6.53
CA ALA A 145 -7.33 12.37 -5.30
C ALA A 145 -5.84 11.99 -5.48
N LEU A 146 -5.58 10.88 -6.18
CA LEU A 146 -4.21 10.48 -6.56
C LEU A 146 -3.54 11.50 -7.48
N GLN A 147 -4.26 12.07 -8.45
CA GLN A 147 -3.72 13.11 -9.33
C GLN A 147 -3.37 14.40 -8.58
N LYS A 148 -4.20 14.81 -7.60
CA LYS A 148 -3.91 15.95 -6.72
C LYS A 148 -2.72 15.66 -5.81
N THR A 149 -2.64 14.44 -5.27
CA THR A 149 -1.51 13.98 -4.45
C THR A 149 -0.21 14.00 -5.27
N ALA A 150 -0.21 13.44 -6.48
CA ALA A 150 0.97 13.34 -7.32
C ALA A 150 1.62 14.68 -7.67
N LYS A 151 0.84 15.77 -7.75
CA LYS A 151 1.34 17.14 -7.96
C LYS A 151 2.10 17.72 -6.77
N GLN A 152 1.92 17.15 -5.58
CA GLN A 152 2.56 17.58 -4.33
C GLN A 152 3.77 16.73 -3.95
N LEU A 153 3.96 15.56 -4.60
CA LEU A 153 5.07 14.66 -4.33
C LEU A 153 6.28 15.03 -5.21
N GLU A 154 7.44 15.15 -4.59
CA GLU A 154 8.73 15.31 -5.28
C GLU A 154 9.53 14.02 -5.26
N GLY A 155 10.29 13.76 -6.33
CA GLY A 155 11.14 12.58 -6.48
C GLY A 155 10.71 11.65 -7.61
N ALA A 156 11.34 10.47 -7.65
CA ALA A 156 11.09 9.44 -8.64
C ALA A 156 10.38 8.25 -8.00
N TYR A 157 9.12 8.03 -8.35
CA TYR A 157 8.28 7.03 -7.72
C TYR A 157 7.27 6.37 -8.65
N GLY A 158 6.78 5.20 -8.24
CA GLY A 158 5.59 4.53 -8.75
C GLY A 158 4.75 4.04 -7.58
N THR A 159 3.44 4.24 -7.64
CA THR A 159 2.54 3.91 -6.53
C THR A 159 1.23 3.32 -7.05
N VAL A 160 0.59 2.48 -6.24
CA VAL A 160 -0.76 1.98 -6.46
C VAL A 160 -1.53 2.14 -5.16
N ALA A 161 -2.76 2.65 -5.27
CA ALA A 161 -3.68 2.76 -4.15
C ALA A 161 -4.96 1.98 -4.42
N VAL A 162 -5.59 1.50 -3.34
CA VAL A 162 -6.94 0.95 -3.34
C VAL A 162 -7.76 1.66 -2.26
N ASP A 163 -9.03 1.91 -2.56
CA ASP A 163 -10.05 2.35 -1.61
C ASP A 163 -11.10 1.25 -1.49
N ARG A 164 -11.39 0.78 -0.28
CA ARG A 164 -12.42 -0.26 -0.09
C ARG A 164 -13.84 0.22 -0.43
N LYS A 165 -14.05 1.54 -0.52
CA LYS A 165 -15.31 2.16 -0.96
C LYS A 165 -15.42 2.30 -2.47
N ASP A 166 -14.31 2.19 -3.20
CA ASP A 166 -14.26 2.33 -4.66
C ASP A 166 -14.40 0.96 -5.35
N LEU A 167 -15.25 0.10 -4.81
CA LEU A 167 -15.69 -1.10 -5.52
C LEU A 167 -16.79 -0.69 -6.49
N LEU A 168 -16.61 -1.05 -7.76
CA LEU A 168 -17.65 -0.92 -8.78
C LEU A 168 -18.93 -1.57 -8.25
N ALA A 169 -19.90 -0.74 -7.85
CA ALA A 169 -21.24 -1.20 -7.57
C ALA A 169 -21.74 -1.90 -8.85
N SER A 170 -21.92 -3.22 -8.76
CA SER A 170 -22.57 -4.02 -9.79
C SER A 170 -24.01 -3.57 -10.01
#